data_AF-A0A8J6VNJ9-F1
#
_entry.id   AF-A0A8J6VNJ9-F1
#
_cell.length_a   1.000
_cell.length_b   1.000
_cell.length_c   1.000
_cell.angle_alpha   90.00
_cell.angle_beta   90.00
_cell.angle_gamma   90.00
#
_symmetry.space_group_name_H-M   'P 1'
#
loop_
_entity.id
_entity.type
_entity.pdbx_description
1 polymer ?
#
loop_
_entity_poly.entity_id
_entity_poly.type
_entity_poly.pdbx_seq_one_letter_code
_entity_poly.pdbx_strand_id
1 'polypeptide(L)'
;MLVAIKQTGERVRADTYKTAHEIRLKYPLGSLLCPLCKGGVFARGRKGFVLHFVHQHTCTSSIVRHPESPEHEEGKMQIAKFLEKQILKDGQGLATIEIEYLLPNCGEHGRIADVAVVYKNNNLLIAECQLSRITPDELEQRTRDYHSIGADVLWFLGKDADTSDNRTWLRSVFGAVGRIEFKYDSD
;
A
#
# COMPACT_ATOMS: atom_id res chain seq x y z
N MET A 1 4.04 -7.36 4.05
CA MET A 1 3.03 -7.57 2.98
C MET A 1 1.67 -7.75 3.61
N LEU A 2 0.77 -6.81 3.39
CA LEU A 2 -0.55 -6.77 4.01
C LEU A 2 -1.61 -7.57 3.22
N VAL A 3 -1.34 -7.90 1.95
CA VAL A 3 -2.29 -8.62 1.10
C VAL A 3 -1.70 -9.89 0.51
N ALA A 4 -2.43 -10.99 0.65
CA ALA A 4 -2.22 -12.24 -0.07
C ALA A 4 -3.39 -12.50 -1.03
N ILE A 5 -3.27 -13.52 -1.88
CA ILE A 5 -4.37 -14.00 -2.72
C ILE A 5 -4.62 -15.49 -2.49
N LYS A 6 -5.87 -15.92 -2.67
CA LYS A 6 -6.21 -17.34 -2.77
C LYS A 6 -5.81 -17.89 -4.15
N GLN A 7 -5.85 -19.21 -4.31
CA GLN A 7 -5.70 -19.85 -5.63
C GLN A 7 -6.74 -19.36 -6.66
N THR A 8 -7.92 -18.96 -6.21
CA THR A 8 -8.98 -18.37 -7.04
C THR A 8 -8.68 -16.93 -7.51
N GLY A 9 -7.62 -16.30 -6.99
CA GLY A 9 -7.29 -14.89 -7.24
C GLY A 9 -7.94 -13.91 -6.27
N GLU A 10 -8.85 -14.36 -5.40
CA GLU A 10 -9.49 -13.51 -4.40
C GLU A 10 -8.47 -12.95 -3.39
N ARG A 11 -8.52 -11.64 -3.13
CA ARG A 11 -7.62 -10.94 -2.22
C ARG A 11 -7.97 -11.23 -0.76
N VAL A 12 -6.94 -11.42 0.06
CA VAL A 12 -7.05 -11.61 1.51
C VAL A 12 -6.19 -10.57 2.20
N ARG A 13 -6.85 -9.70 2.95
CA ARG A 13 -6.24 -8.62 3.72
C ARG A 13 -5.90 -9.08 5.14
N ALA A 14 -4.70 -8.78 5.61
CA ALA A 14 -4.29 -9.17 6.96
C ALA A 14 -5.02 -8.36 8.06
N ASP A 15 -5.37 -7.10 7.77
CA ASP A 15 -6.00 -6.18 8.71
C ASP A 15 -7.48 -6.47 9.00
N THR A 16 -8.13 -7.33 8.22
CA THR A 16 -9.51 -7.76 8.46
C THR A 16 -9.62 -8.85 9.53
N TYR A 17 -8.50 -9.24 10.13
CA TYR A 17 -8.41 -10.28 11.17
C TYR A 17 -7.74 -9.73 12.42
N LYS A 18 -8.06 -10.31 13.58
CA LYS A 18 -7.50 -9.85 14.86
C LYS A 18 -6.15 -10.50 15.16
N THR A 19 -5.93 -11.73 14.71
CA THR A 19 -4.70 -12.47 14.99
C THR A 19 -4.22 -13.30 13.80
N ALA A 20 -2.91 -13.56 13.75
CA ALA A 20 -2.33 -14.46 12.75
C ALA A 20 -2.85 -15.90 12.92
N HIS A 21 -3.27 -16.27 14.12
CA HIS A 21 -3.86 -17.58 14.40
C HIS A 21 -5.22 -17.73 13.70
N GLU A 22 -6.10 -16.73 13.78
CA GLU A 22 -7.38 -16.71 13.05
C GLU A 22 -7.17 -16.89 11.54
N ILE A 23 -6.19 -16.19 10.97
CA ILE A 23 -5.87 -16.33 9.54
C ILE A 23 -5.40 -17.76 9.23
N ARG A 24 -4.52 -18.35 10.05
CA ARG A 24 -4.00 -19.71 9.83
C ARG A 24 -5.04 -20.81 10.03
N LEU A 25 -6.05 -20.58 10.89
CA LEU A 25 -7.19 -21.49 11.04
C LEU A 25 -8.08 -21.47 9.80
N LYS A 26 -8.32 -20.27 9.24
CA LYS A 26 -9.17 -20.10 8.04
C LYS A 26 -8.44 -20.49 6.76
N TYR A 27 -7.13 -20.30 6.70
CA TYR A 27 -6.29 -20.53 5.53
C TYR A 27 -5.10 -21.41 5.90
N PRO A 28 -5.17 -22.73 5.63
CA PRO A 28 -4.07 -23.64 5.92
C PRO A 28 -2.83 -23.30 5.09
N LEU A 29 -1.67 -23.83 5.51
CA LEU A 29 -0.40 -23.60 4.83
C LEU A 29 -0.49 -23.96 3.33
N GLY A 30 -0.02 -23.06 2.46
CA GLY A 30 -0.06 -23.24 1.00
C GLY A 30 -1.36 -22.80 0.33
N SER A 31 -2.39 -22.40 1.08
CA SER A 31 -3.65 -21.89 0.51
C SER A 31 -3.61 -20.40 0.13
N LEU A 32 -2.65 -19.65 0.67
CA LEU A 32 -2.42 -18.25 0.35
C LEU A 32 -1.13 -18.10 -0.44
N LEU A 33 -1.20 -17.28 -1.47
CA LEU A 33 -0.12 -17.02 -2.42
C LEU A 33 0.22 -15.54 -2.42
N CYS A 34 1.47 -15.23 -2.74
CA CYS A 34 1.90 -13.88 -3.05
C CYS A 34 1.19 -13.40 -4.33
N PRO A 35 0.63 -12.17 -4.35
CA PRO A 35 -0.02 -11.64 -5.55
C PRO A 35 0.92 -11.53 -6.76
N LEU A 36 2.23 -11.40 -6.52
CA LEU A 36 3.25 -11.19 -7.53
C LEU A 36 3.83 -12.50 -8.06
N CYS A 37 4.60 -13.22 -7.23
CA CYS A 37 5.32 -14.43 -7.65
C CYS A 37 4.49 -15.72 -7.57
N LYS A 38 3.27 -15.64 -7.03
CA LYS A 38 2.41 -16.79 -6.73
C LYS A 38 3.01 -17.83 -5.78
N GLY A 39 4.16 -17.55 -5.17
CA GLY A 39 4.77 -18.38 -4.13
C GLY A 39 3.94 -18.39 -2.85
N GLY A 40 4.02 -19.48 -2.10
CA GLY A 40 3.28 -19.65 -0.84
C GLY A 40 3.65 -18.62 0.23
N VAL A 41 2.63 -18.03 0.85
CA VAL A 41 2.77 -17.09 1.97
C VAL A 41 1.94 -17.55 3.17
N PHE A 42 2.32 -17.11 4.36
CA PHE A 42 1.56 -17.38 5.58
C PHE A 42 1.52 -16.16 6.49
N ALA A 43 0.45 -16.04 7.28
CA ALA A 43 0.29 -14.93 8.21
C ALA A 43 1.29 -15.02 9.36
N ARG A 44 1.85 -13.87 9.76
CA ARG A 44 2.71 -13.70 10.93
C ARG A 44 2.21 -12.49 11.73
N GLY A 45 2.22 -12.63 13.05
CA GLY A 45 1.92 -11.56 13.99
C GLY A 45 2.92 -11.62 15.13
N ARG A 46 3.46 -10.47 15.52
CA ARG A 46 4.33 -10.31 16.69
C ARG A 46 3.99 -8.98 17.37
N LYS A 47 4.22 -8.88 18.68
CA LYS A 47 3.99 -7.65 19.45
C LYS A 47 4.76 -6.48 18.80
N GLY A 48 4.10 -5.34 18.62
CA GLY A 48 4.68 -4.14 17.99
C GLY A 48 4.70 -4.14 16.46
N PHE A 49 4.08 -5.13 15.80
CA PHE A 49 4.01 -5.21 14.34
C PHE A 49 2.57 -5.45 13.92
N VAL A 50 2.19 -4.84 12.79
CA VAL A 50 0.91 -5.16 12.16
C VAL A 50 0.91 -6.60 11.64
N LEU A 51 -0.29 -7.17 11.55
CA LEU A 51 -0.46 -8.47 10.92
C LEU A 51 -0.08 -8.39 9.46
N HIS A 52 0.77 -9.30 9.01
CA HIS A 52 1.25 -9.34 7.64
C HIS A 52 1.50 -10.78 7.19
N PHE A 53 1.62 -10.95 5.88
CA PHE A 53 2.03 -12.17 5.21
C PHE A 53 3.53 -12.18 4.97
N VAL A 54 4.15 -13.34 5.20
CA VAL A 54 5.55 -13.60 4.88
C VAL A 54 5.65 -14.76 3.91
N HIS A 55 6.63 -14.70 3.02
CA HIS A 55 6.88 -15.80 2.10
C HIS A 55 7.51 -16.99 2.81
N GLN A 56 7.21 -18.20 2.31
CA GLN A 56 7.92 -19.42 2.70
C GLN A 56 9.32 -19.49 2.07
N HIS A 57 9.46 -18.97 0.86
CA HIS A 57 10.69 -18.91 0.08
C HIS A 57 10.91 -17.50 -0.48
N THR A 58 12.12 -17.17 -0.90
CA THR A 58 12.43 -15.85 -1.47
C THR A 58 11.51 -15.52 -2.64
N CYS A 59 10.97 -14.30 -2.67
CA CYS A 59 10.11 -13.85 -3.76
C CYS A 59 10.93 -13.71 -5.06
N THR A 60 10.42 -14.28 -6.16
CA THR A 60 11.06 -14.25 -7.48
C THR A 60 10.53 -13.14 -8.40
N SER A 61 9.62 -12.30 -7.92
CA SER A 61 9.03 -11.22 -8.72
C SER A 61 10.05 -10.14 -9.04
N SER A 62 10.06 -9.68 -10.29
CA SER A 62 10.85 -8.53 -10.75
C SER A 62 10.29 -7.19 -10.28
N ILE A 63 9.02 -7.13 -9.87
CA ILE A 63 8.43 -5.94 -9.25
C ILE A 63 9.21 -5.64 -7.98
N VAL A 64 9.93 -4.51 -8.00
CA VAL A 64 10.79 -4.06 -6.91
C VAL A 64 9.94 -3.84 -5.66
N ARG A 65 10.03 -4.77 -4.72
CA ARG A 65 9.44 -4.63 -3.40
C ARG A 65 10.53 -4.73 -2.36
N HIS A 66 10.93 -3.58 -1.83
CA HIS A 66 11.85 -3.53 -0.70
C HIS A 66 11.14 -4.08 0.56
N PRO A 67 11.87 -4.70 1.50
CA PRO A 67 11.32 -5.01 2.81
C PRO A 67 10.79 -3.73 3.44
N GLU A 68 9.48 -3.67 3.68
CA GLU A 68 8.83 -2.49 4.25
C GLU A 68 9.01 -2.46 5.75
N SER A 69 9.22 -1.28 6.32
CA SER A 69 9.29 -1.12 7.77
C SER A 69 7.90 -1.24 8.41
N PRO A 70 7.80 -1.55 9.70
CA PRO A 70 6.52 -1.60 10.41
C PRO A 70 5.75 -0.28 10.33
N GLU A 71 6.47 0.84 10.37
CA GLU A 71 5.87 2.16 10.23
C GLU A 71 5.32 2.40 8.82
N HIS A 72 5.95 1.83 7.80
CA HIS A 72 5.41 1.87 6.45
C HIS A 72 4.11 1.07 6.37
N GLU A 73 4.08 -0.15 6.90
CA GLU A 73 2.87 -0.97 6.92
C GLU A 73 1.73 -0.28 7.70
N GLU A 74 2.02 0.30 8.88
CA GLU A 74 1.04 1.07 9.66
C GLU A 74 0.60 2.36 8.95
N GLY A 75 1.53 3.09 8.31
CA GLY A 75 1.22 4.32 7.57
C GLY A 75 0.19 4.06 6.46
N LYS A 76 0.36 2.99 5.69
CA LYS A 76 -0.59 2.57 4.65
C LYS A 76 -1.96 2.22 5.22
N MET A 77 -1.97 1.50 6.35
CA MET A 77 -3.21 1.18 7.06
C MET A 77 -3.95 2.44 7.52
N GLN A 78 -3.24 3.46 8.00
CA GLN A 78 -3.84 4.72 8.43
C GLN A 78 -4.31 5.58 7.25
N ILE A 79 -3.57 5.60 6.14
CA ILE A 79 -4.02 6.23 4.89
C ILE A 79 -5.31 5.58 4.39
N ALA A 80 -5.37 4.24 4.34
CA ALA A 80 -6.57 3.52 3.91
C ALA A 80 -7.79 3.86 4.77
N LYS A 81 -7.64 3.86 6.10
CA LYS A 81 -8.69 4.28 7.04
C LYS A 81 -9.08 5.75 6.87
N PHE A 82 -8.12 6.62 6.62
CA PHE A 82 -8.39 8.04 6.37
C PHE A 82 -9.23 8.21 5.11
N LEU A 83 -8.82 7.62 4.00
CA LEU A 83 -9.54 7.69 2.71
C LEU A 83 -10.92 7.06 2.81
N GLU A 84 -11.04 5.91 3.47
CA GLU A 84 -12.33 5.27 3.74
C GLU A 84 -13.30 6.23 4.46
N LYS A 85 -12.82 6.92 5.50
CA LYS A 85 -13.62 7.94 6.21
C LYS A 85 -13.95 9.17 5.37
N GLN A 86 -13.14 9.55 4.38
CA GLN A 86 -13.46 10.70 3.52
C GLN A 86 -14.43 10.32 2.40
N ILE A 87 -14.25 9.14 1.80
CA ILE A 87 -14.91 8.74 0.54
C ILE A 87 -16.17 7.92 0.80
N LEU A 88 -16.20 7.08 1.84
CA LEU A 88 -17.36 6.24 2.15
C LEU A 88 -18.38 6.92 3.08
N LYS A 89 -18.12 8.16 3.51
CA LYS A 89 -19.06 8.95 4.31
C LYS A 89 -20.42 9.14 3.64
N ASP A 90 -20.46 9.14 2.32
CA ASP A 90 -21.68 9.38 1.55
C ASP A 90 -22.50 8.09 1.30
N GLY A 91 -22.03 6.92 1.75
CA GLY A 91 -22.83 5.67 1.76
C GLY A 91 -23.22 5.08 0.40
N GLN A 92 -22.90 5.76 -0.72
CA GLN A 92 -23.33 5.36 -2.06
C GLN A 92 -22.53 4.19 -2.66
N GLY A 93 -21.52 3.67 -1.94
CA GLY A 93 -20.69 2.55 -2.38
C GLY A 93 -20.07 2.81 -3.77
N LEU A 94 -19.64 4.05 -4.03
CA LEU A 94 -19.13 4.49 -5.33
C LEU A 94 -17.68 4.06 -5.58
N ALA A 95 -16.96 3.63 -4.53
CA ALA A 95 -15.59 3.18 -4.61
C ALA A 95 -15.28 2.10 -3.56
N THR A 96 -14.19 1.36 -3.79
CA THR A 96 -13.58 0.43 -2.82
C THR A 96 -12.16 0.88 -2.48
N ILE A 97 -11.71 0.58 -1.27
CA ILE A 97 -10.34 0.85 -0.81
C ILE A 97 -9.54 -0.44 -0.85
N GLU A 98 -8.49 -0.45 -1.67
CA GLU A 98 -7.55 -1.55 -1.83
C GLU A 98 -6.18 -1.16 -1.27
N ILE A 99 -5.56 -2.06 -0.50
CA ILE A 99 -4.20 -1.89 0.04
C ILE A 99 -3.27 -2.78 -0.78
N GLU A 100 -2.06 -2.32 -1.10
CA GLU A 100 -1.11 -3.05 -1.96
C GLU A 100 -1.75 -3.45 -3.30
N TYR A 101 -2.22 -2.44 -4.03
CA TYR A 101 -2.93 -2.62 -5.29
C TYR A 101 -1.94 -2.80 -6.44
N LEU A 102 -2.07 -3.90 -7.19
CA LEU A 102 -1.16 -4.26 -8.26
C LEU A 102 -1.53 -3.51 -9.55
N LEU A 103 -0.57 -2.78 -10.10
CA LEU A 103 -0.67 -2.01 -11.33
C LEU A 103 0.37 -2.54 -12.34
N PRO A 104 0.07 -3.64 -13.07
CA PRO A 104 1.07 -4.32 -13.88
C PRO A 104 1.60 -3.49 -15.05
N ASN A 105 0.82 -2.51 -15.52
CA ASN A 105 1.16 -1.65 -16.66
C ASN A 105 1.65 -0.24 -16.24
N CYS A 106 1.95 -0.03 -14.95
CA CYS A 106 2.41 1.27 -14.43
C CYS A 106 3.94 1.30 -14.35
N GLY A 107 4.57 2.16 -15.16
CA GLY A 107 6.02 2.20 -15.33
C GLY A 107 6.57 0.98 -16.10
N GLU A 108 7.88 0.86 -16.20
CA GLU A 108 8.55 -0.17 -17.03
C GLU A 108 8.32 -1.62 -16.54
N HIS A 109 8.17 -1.82 -15.24
CA HIS A 109 8.10 -3.16 -14.64
C HIS A 109 6.79 -3.42 -13.87
N GLY A 110 5.81 -2.52 -14.00
CA GLY A 110 4.64 -2.50 -13.13
C GLY A 110 4.95 -2.00 -11.72
N ARG A 111 3.88 -1.74 -10.96
CA ARG A 111 3.97 -1.12 -9.64
C ARG A 111 2.98 -1.73 -8.66
N ILE A 112 3.27 -1.62 -7.37
CA ILE A 112 2.30 -1.85 -6.31
C ILE A 112 2.05 -0.52 -5.64
N ALA A 113 0.84 0.00 -5.81
CA ALA A 113 0.37 1.17 -5.10
C ALA A 113 0.10 0.79 -3.63
N ASP A 114 0.48 1.67 -2.72
CA ASP A 114 0.31 1.43 -1.29
C ASP A 114 -1.17 1.34 -0.90
N VAL A 115 -1.97 2.30 -1.36
CA VAL A 115 -3.43 2.33 -1.25
C VAL A 115 -4.01 2.81 -2.57
N ALA A 116 -5.09 2.18 -3.03
CA ALA A 116 -5.86 2.61 -4.20
C ALA A 116 -7.33 2.75 -3.84
N VAL A 117 -7.93 3.85 -4.27
CA VAL A 117 -9.38 4.02 -4.34
C VAL A 117 -9.81 3.60 -5.74
N VAL A 118 -10.59 2.54 -5.83
CA VAL A 118 -11.11 2.01 -7.09
C VAL A 118 -12.56 2.42 -7.22
N TYR A 119 -12.84 3.40 -8.09
CA TYR A 119 -14.20 3.86 -8.33
C TYR A 119 -14.94 2.90 -9.25
N LYS A 120 -16.28 2.86 -9.16
CA LYS A 120 -17.15 2.02 -10.01
C LYS A 120 -16.99 2.27 -11.51
N ASN A 121 -16.57 3.47 -11.89
CA ASN A 121 -16.28 3.84 -13.28
C ASN A 121 -14.84 3.46 -13.71
N ASN A 122 -14.12 2.70 -12.89
CA ASN A 122 -12.73 2.31 -13.08
C ASN A 122 -11.69 3.44 -12.99
N ASN A 123 -12.08 4.64 -12.55
CA ASN A 123 -11.09 5.65 -12.19
C ASN A 123 -10.30 5.18 -10.97
N LEU A 124 -9.03 5.56 -10.92
CA LEU A 124 -8.11 5.21 -9.85
C LEU A 124 -7.56 6.47 -9.20
N LEU A 125 -7.67 6.53 -7.87
CA LEU A 125 -6.90 7.47 -7.06
C LEU A 125 -5.94 6.68 -6.19
N ILE A 126 -4.65 6.89 -6.40
CA ILE A 126 -3.56 6.25 -5.68
C ILE A 126 -3.16 7.12 -4.49
N ALA A 127 -2.83 6.50 -3.37
CA ALA A 127 -2.22 7.17 -2.25
C ALA A 127 -0.95 6.44 -1.82
N GLU A 128 0.17 7.14 -1.88
CA GLU A 128 1.51 6.62 -1.59
C GLU A 128 1.98 7.07 -0.21
N CYS A 129 2.45 6.11 0.60
CA CYS A 129 3.13 6.34 1.86
C CYS A 129 4.63 6.42 1.58
N GLN A 130 5.22 7.61 1.52
CA GLN A 130 6.64 7.74 1.24
C GLN A 130 7.39 8.11 2.52
N LEU A 131 8.12 7.14 3.08
CA LEU A 131 8.92 7.33 4.30
C LEU A 131 10.43 7.35 4.03
N SER A 132 10.89 6.53 3.09
CA SER A 132 12.29 6.50 2.69
C SER A 132 12.61 7.70 1.81
N ARG A 133 13.88 8.13 1.83
CA ARG A 133 14.36 9.22 1.00
C ARG A 133 13.95 9.01 -0.46
N ILE A 134 13.44 10.08 -1.06
CA ILE A 134 13.08 10.20 -2.47
C ILE A 134 13.45 11.60 -2.93
N THR A 135 13.83 11.75 -4.18
CA THR A 135 14.10 13.04 -4.82
C THR A 135 12.85 13.60 -5.52
N PRO A 136 12.80 14.92 -5.80
CA PRO A 136 11.74 15.49 -6.62
C PRO A 136 11.63 14.86 -8.02
N ASP A 137 12.76 14.52 -8.65
CA ASP A 137 12.78 13.88 -9.97
C ASP A 137 12.15 12.47 -9.92
N GLU A 138 12.43 11.70 -8.86
CA GLU A 138 11.80 10.39 -8.65
C GLU A 138 10.29 10.52 -8.32
N LEU A 139 9.89 11.54 -7.56
CA LEU A 139 8.47 11.84 -7.31
C LEU A 139 7.76 12.19 -8.62
N GLU A 140 8.39 13.00 -9.47
CA GLU A 140 7.86 13.38 -10.77
C GLU A 140 7.74 12.17 -11.69
N GLN A 141 8.78 11.34 -11.78
CA GLN A 141 8.74 10.13 -12.61
C GLN A 141 7.63 9.18 -12.14
N ARG A 142 7.55 8.88 -10.83
CA ARG A 142 6.48 8.01 -10.28
C ARG A 142 5.08 8.59 -10.49
N THR A 143 4.95 9.90 -10.39
CA THR A 143 3.68 10.59 -10.69
C THR A 143 3.31 10.43 -12.17
N ARG A 144 4.27 10.61 -13.08
CA ARG A 144 4.07 10.38 -14.51
C ARG A 144 3.68 8.94 -14.83
N ASP A 145 4.28 7.96 -14.14
CA ASP A 145 3.91 6.56 -14.31
C ASP A 145 2.44 6.32 -13.95
N TYR A 146 1.94 6.88 -12.84
CA TYR A 146 0.52 6.78 -12.48
C TYR A 146 -0.39 7.50 -13.48
N HIS A 147 -0.03 8.71 -13.91
CA HIS A 147 -0.81 9.45 -14.90
C HIS A 147 -0.86 8.73 -16.25
N SER A 148 0.19 8.00 -16.63
CA SER A 148 0.26 7.26 -17.90
C SER A 148 -0.80 6.15 -18.02
N ILE A 149 -1.30 5.66 -16.88
CA ILE A 149 -2.39 4.67 -16.81
C ILE A 149 -3.75 5.30 -16.45
N GLY A 150 -3.84 6.64 -16.46
CA GLY A 150 -5.06 7.37 -16.12
C GLY A 150 -5.40 7.39 -14.63
N ALA A 151 -4.42 7.16 -13.75
CA ALA A 151 -4.61 7.21 -12.31
C ALA A 151 -4.09 8.54 -11.74
N ASP A 152 -4.85 9.15 -10.84
CA ASP A 152 -4.40 10.29 -10.03
C ASP A 152 -3.61 9.79 -8.82
N VAL A 153 -2.74 10.63 -8.24
CA VAL A 153 -1.92 10.25 -7.07
C VAL A 153 -1.91 11.31 -5.98
N LEU A 154 -2.04 10.86 -4.73
CA LEU A 154 -1.81 11.61 -3.51
C LEU A 154 -0.55 11.11 -2.82
N TRP A 155 0.33 12.04 -2.45
CA TRP A 155 1.56 11.73 -1.76
C TRP A 155 1.47 12.07 -0.28
N PHE A 156 1.80 11.10 0.57
CA PHE A 156 1.92 11.26 2.00
C PHE A 156 3.39 11.10 2.40
N LEU A 157 4.05 12.21 2.75
CA LEU A 157 5.45 12.21 3.14
C LEU A 157 5.62 12.03 4.65
N GLY A 158 6.63 11.26 5.04
CA GLY A 158 7.09 11.17 6.43
C GLY A 158 8.58 10.84 6.49
N LYS A 159 9.18 10.91 7.68
CA LYS A 159 10.59 10.57 7.93
C LYS A 159 11.53 11.22 6.90
N ASP A 160 12.43 10.45 6.29
CA ASP A 160 13.47 10.94 5.37
C ASP A 160 12.93 11.49 4.04
N ALA A 161 11.66 11.19 3.72
CA ALA A 161 11.01 11.73 2.53
C ALA A 161 10.47 13.15 2.73
N ASP A 162 10.19 13.58 3.97
CA ASP A 162 9.56 14.89 4.28
C ASP A 162 10.58 16.04 4.25
N THR A 163 11.23 16.25 3.09
CA THR A 163 12.19 17.33 2.86
C THR A 163 11.49 18.63 2.43
N SER A 164 12.19 19.77 2.50
CA SER A 164 11.69 21.05 1.95
C SER A 164 11.41 20.95 0.45
N ASP A 165 12.29 20.26 -0.28
CA ASP A 165 12.28 20.23 -1.74
C ASP A 165 11.12 19.36 -2.22
N ASN A 166 10.92 18.18 -1.61
CA ASN A 166 9.79 17.30 -1.92
C ASN A 166 8.45 17.99 -1.60
N ARG A 167 8.34 18.67 -0.46
CA ARG A 167 7.13 19.44 -0.12
C ARG A 167 6.87 20.58 -1.09
N THR A 168 7.92 21.29 -1.51
CA THR A 168 7.80 22.41 -2.45
C THR A 168 7.32 21.92 -3.81
N TRP A 169 7.92 20.84 -4.31
CA TRP A 169 7.52 20.21 -5.56
C TRP A 169 6.07 19.69 -5.49
N LEU A 170 5.69 18.97 -4.44
CA LEU A 170 4.31 18.48 -4.29
C LEU A 170 3.29 19.62 -4.24
N ARG A 171 3.60 20.73 -3.56
CA ARG A 171 2.72 21.89 -3.52
C ARG A 171 2.63 22.60 -4.87
N SER A 172 3.72 22.67 -5.64
CA SER A 172 3.66 23.31 -6.96
C SER A 172 2.84 22.49 -7.96
N VAL A 173 2.88 21.16 -7.87
CA VAL A 173 2.17 20.25 -8.77
C VAL A 173 0.72 20.01 -8.34
N PHE A 174 0.48 19.76 -7.05
CA PHE A 174 -0.82 19.32 -6.53
C PHE A 174 -1.52 20.35 -5.64
N GLY A 175 -0.88 21.48 -5.31
CA GLY A 175 -1.39 22.47 -4.36
C GLY A 175 -1.34 22.04 -2.88
N ALA A 176 -1.10 20.76 -2.61
CA ALA A 176 -1.08 20.20 -1.26
C ALA A 176 -0.10 19.01 -1.14
N VAL A 177 0.19 18.63 0.10
CA VAL A 177 1.01 17.46 0.44
C VAL A 177 0.43 16.81 1.70
N GLY A 178 0.21 15.50 1.67
CA GLY A 178 -0.12 14.72 2.86
C GLY A 178 1.13 14.54 3.72
N ARG A 179 0.97 14.54 5.04
CA ARG A 179 2.08 14.27 5.98
C ARG A 179 1.70 13.16 6.94
N ILE A 180 2.64 12.25 7.20
CA ILE A 180 2.52 11.20 8.21
C ILE A 180 3.56 11.44 9.28
N GLU A 181 3.09 11.58 10.52
CA GLU A 181 3.91 11.74 11.71
C GLU A 181 3.69 10.54 12.64
N PHE A 182 4.79 9.92 13.09
CA PHE A 182 4.75 8.80 14.01
C PHE A 182 5.00 9.32 15.42
N LYS A 183 4.10 8.99 16.35
CA LYS A 183 4.30 9.19 17.78
C LYS A 183 4.60 7.83 18.40
N TYR A 184 5.71 7.76 19.10
CA TYR A 184 6.10 6.57 19.84
C TYR A 184 5.77 6.84 21.30
N ASP A 185 5.00 5.97 21.93
CA ASP A 185 4.85 6.01 23.38
C ASP A 185 6.22 5.71 23.98
N SER A 186 6.71 6.62 24.84
CA SER A 186 7.90 6.35 25.64
C SER A 186 7.51 5.28 26.66
N ASP A 187 8.18 4.13 26.61
CA ASP A 187 8.10 3.13 27.69
C ASP A 187 8.54 3.73 29.04
#